data_AF-A0A9X7XQ76-F1
#
_entry.id   AF-A0A9X7XQ76-F1
#
_cell.length_a   1.000
_cell.length_b   1.000
_cell.length_c   1.000
_cell.angle_alpha   90.00
_cell.angle_beta   90.00
_cell.angle_gamma   90.00
#
_symmetry.space_group_name_H-M   'P 1'
#
loop_
_entity.id
_entity.type
_entity.pdbx_description
1 polymer ?
#
loop_
_entity_poly.entity_id
_entity_poly.type
_entity_poly.pdbx_seq_one_letter_code
_entity_poly.pdbx_strand_id
1 'polypeptide(L)'
;MDIQEYINRTHNGEAHWFVEEVSMPHHKRRVQDILEKKEYLSGQHKILKRGMETYNGKDFEPRKIVLQYCKTIVNFQTSYLLKNPISLTGVFRKSKIQRIAADLCIGTANAEDYDDLTPDSAFRSR
;
A
#
# COMPACT_ATOMS: atom_id res chain seq x y z
N MET A 1 11.66 -20.97 14.79
CA MET A 1 11.82 -21.84 13.61
C MET A 1 12.68 -21.08 12.62
N ASP A 2 13.77 -21.69 12.17
CA ASP A 2 14.62 -21.12 11.11
C ASP A 2 13.96 -21.29 9.73
N ILE A 3 14.34 -20.48 8.75
CA ILE A 3 13.71 -20.53 7.41
C ILE A 3 13.96 -21.86 6.71
N GLN A 4 15.16 -22.44 6.87
CA GLN A 4 15.48 -23.75 6.28
C GLN A 4 14.66 -24.87 6.92
N GLU A 5 14.45 -24.78 8.24
CA GLU A 5 13.59 -25.71 8.99
C GLU A 5 12.13 -25.62 8.52
N TYR A 6 11.63 -24.42 8.26
CA TYR A 6 10.28 -24.18 7.75
C TYR A 6 10.07 -24.74 6.33
N ILE A 7 11.02 -24.47 5.42
CA ILE A 7 10.99 -24.95 4.03
C ILE A 7 10.99 -26.48 4.00
N ASN A 8 11.86 -27.11 4.80
CA ASN A 8 11.94 -28.57 4.86
C ASN A 8 10.67 -29.20 5.44
N ARG A 9 10.02 -28.56 6.43
CA ARG A 9 8.79 -29.10 7.04
C ARG A 9 7.53 -28.87 6.22
N THR A 10 7.44 -27.76 5.50
CA THR A 10 6.19 -27.31 4.85
C THR A 10 6.20 -27.60 3.36
N HIS A 11 7.37 -27.47 2.73
CA HIS A 11 7.56 -27.51 1.27
C HIS A 11 8.58 -28.60 0.87
N ASN A 12 8.90 -29.54 1.76
CA ASN A 12 9.80 -30.68 1.52
C ASN A 12 11.19 -30.32 0.95
N GLY A 13 11.70 -29.11 1.21
CA GLY A 13 13.00 -28.70 0.69
C GLY A 13 13.01 -28.29 -0.78
N GLU A 14 11.84 -28.09 -1.39
CA GLU A 14 11.69 -27.62 -2.78
C GLU A 14 12.39 -26.28 -3.01
N ALA A 15 13.19 -26.17 -4.09
CA ALA A 15 13.91 -24.94 -4.40
C ALA A 15 12.97 -23.77 -4.77
N HIS A 16 11.75 -24.08 -5.21
CA HIS A 16 10.73 -23.12 -5.63
C HIS A 16 9.56 -22.99 -4.66
N TRP A 17 9.77 -23.36 -3.38
CA TRP A 17 8.78 -23.28 -2.29
C TRP A 17 8.02 -21.94 -2.21
N PHE A 18 8.68 -20.83 -2.56
CA PHE A 18 8.09 -19.49 -2.50
C PHE A 18 6.94 -19.30 -3.49
N VAL A 19 6.94 -20.00 -4.62
CA VAL A 19 5.85 -19.93 -5.61
C VAL A 19 4.58 -20.54 -5.05
N GLU A 20 4.71 -21.66 -4.36
CA GLU A 20 3.62 -22.36 -3.68
C GLU A 20 3.12 -21.57 -2.47
N GLU A 21 4.05 -21.02 -1.68
CA GLU A 21 3.74 -20.17 -0.53
C GLU A 21 2.88 -18.96 -0.92
N VAL A 22 3.30 -18.21 -1.94
CA VAL A 22 2.53 -17.05 -2.44
C VAL A 22 1.17 -17.49 -3.00
N SER A 23 1.09 -18.72 -3.52
CA SER A 23 -0.15 -19.29 -4.07
C SER A 23 -1.11 -19.84 -3.01
N MET A 24 -0.74 -19.81 -1.73
CA MET A 24 -1.59 -20.32 -0.66
C MET A 24 -2.95 -19.60 -0.60
N PRO A 25 -4.03 -20.30 -0.22
CA PRO A 25 -5.39 -19.73 -0.19
C PRO A 25 -5.53 -18.50 0.70
N HIS A 26 -4.75 -18.42 1.79
CA HIS A 26 -4.82 -17.29 2.71
C HIS A 26 -4.26 -16.00 2.07
N HIS A 27 -3.18 -16.09 1.30
CA HIS A 27 -2.64 -14.97 0.54
C HIS A 27 -3.62 -14.52 -0.54
N LYS A 28 -4.18 -15.46 -1.31
CA LYS A 28 -5.20 -15.18 -2.34
C LYS A 28 -6.43 -14.49 -1.76
N ARG A 29 -6.94 -14.96 -0.62
CA ARG A 29 -8.08 -14.35 0.09
C ARG A 29 -7.77 -12.91 0.50
N ARG A 30 -6.57 -12.65 1.05
CA ARG A 30 -6.16 -11.28 1.42
C ARG A 30 -6.15 -10.34 0.22
N VAL A 31 -5.65 -10.78 -0.93
CA VAL A 31 -5.66 -9.98 -2.17
C VAL A 31 -7.10 -9.70 -2.63
N GLN A 32 -7.95 -10.73 -2.62
CA GLN A 32 -9.36 -10.61 -2.95
C GLN A 32 -10.08 -9.61 -2.03
N ASP A 33 -9.85 -9.68 -0.72
CA ASP A 33 -10.44 -8.75 0.24
C ASP A 33 -10.05 -7.29 -0.02
N ILE A 34 -8.81 -7.05 -0.49
CA ILE A 34 -8.35 -5.70 -0.87
C ILE A 34 -9.05 -5.24 -2.16
N LEU A 35 -9.20 -6.13 -3.14
CA LEU A 35 -9.91 -5.83 -4.39
C LEU A 35 -11.38 -5.48 -4.11
N GLU A 36 -12.08 -6.27 -3.30
CA GLU A 36 -13.47 -6.00 -2.92
C GLU A 36 -13.64 -4.64 -2.23
N LYS A 37 -12.70 -4.27 -1.35
CA LYS A 37 -12.70 -2.94 -0.70
C LYS A 37 -12.45 -1.81 -1.70
N LYS A 38 -11.56 -2.01 -2.68
CA LYS A 38 -11.33 -1.04 -3.76
C LYS A 38 -12.57 -0.89 -4.65
N GLU A 39 -13.22 -1.98 -5.02
CA GLU A 39 -14.46 -1.97 -5.79
C GLU A 39 -15.57 -1.20 -5.05
N TYR A 40 -15.73 -1.45 -3.75
CA TYR A 40 -16.67 -0.69 -2.91
C TYR A 40 -16.39 0.83 -2.96
N LEU A 41 -15.13 1.23 -2.75
CA LEU A 41 -14.72 2.65 -2.80
C LEU A 41 -14.85 3.28 -4.19
N SER A 42 -14.83 2.47 -5.26
CA SER A 42 -15.09 2.92 -6.63
C SER A 42 -16.58 3.11 -6.94
N GLY A 43 -17.47 2.64 -6.07
CA GLY A 43 -18.93 2.73 -6.26
C GLY A 43 -19.57 1.47 -6.82
N GLN A 44 -18.85 0.35 -6.88
CA GLN A 44 -19.44 -0.95 -7.19
C GLN A 44 -19.95 -1.59 -5.89
N HIS A 45 -21.21 -1.33 -5.57
CA HIS A 45 -21.84 -1.82 -4.34
C HIS A 45 -22.69 -3.07 -4.59
N LYS A 46 -22.67 -4.02 -3.65
CA LYS A 46 -23.49 -5.25 -3.71
C LYS A 46 -24.99 -4.95 -3.83
N ILE A 47 -25.47 -3.83 -3.29
CA ILE A 47 -26.88 -3.39 -3.39
C ILE A 47 -27.34 -3.17 -4.83
N LEU A 48 -26.42 -2.83 -5.75
CA LEU A 48 -26.75 -2.64 -7.16
C LEU A 48 -27.20 -3.96 -7.81
N LYS A 49 -26.66 -5.09 -7.33
CA LYS A 49 -26.98 -6.44 -7.79
C LYS A 49 -28.28 -7.01 -7.18
N ARG A 50 -28.99 -6.26 -6.34
CA ARG A 50 -30.29 -6.72 -5.78
C ARG A 50 -31.30 -6.95 -6.91
N GLY A 51 -31.91 -8.13 -6.93
CA GLY A 51 -32.93 -8.52 -7.91
C GLY A 51 -34.29 -7.84 -7.65
N MET A 52 -35.21 -8.05 -8.57
CA MET A 52 -36.62 -7.69 -8.40
C MET A 52 -37.28 -8.68 -7.44
N GLU A 53 -38.21 -8.19 -6.63
CA GLU A 53 -38.94 -9.00 -5.66
C GLU A 53 -40.41 -9.06 -6.07
N THR A 54 -41.01 -10.26 -6.07
CA THR A 54 -42.43 -10.44 -6.36
C THR A 54 -43.22 -10.42 -5.05
N TYR A 55 -44.15 -9.48 -4.89
CA TYR A 55 -45.04 -9.42 -3.73
C TYR A 55 -46.50 -9.43 -4.20
N ASN A 56 -47.28 -10.41 -3.72
CA ASN A 56 -48.69 -10.61 -4.12
C ASN A 56 -48.89 -10.66 -5.65
N GLY A 57 -48.00 -11.35 -6.37
CA GLY A 57 -48.08 -11.51 -7.83
C GLY A 57 -47.77 -10.24 -8.62
N LYS A 58 -47.30 -9.16 -7.97
CA LYS A 58 -46.81 -7.95 -8.62
C LYS A 58 -45.30 -7.85 -8.45
N ASP A 59 -44.63 -7.44 -9.51
CA ASP A 59 -43.19 -7.20 -9.51
C ASP A 59 -42.91 -5.85 -8.85
N PHE A 60 -42.04 -5.86 -7.84
CA PHE A 60 -41.58 -4.67 -7.14
C PHE A 60 -40.08 -4.49 -7.38
N GLU A 61 -39.72 -3.33 -7.92
CA GLU A 61 -38.33 -2.92 -8.02
C GLU A 61 -37.92 -2.16 -6.75
N PRO A 62 -37.08 -2.75 -5.87
CA PRO A 62 -36.64 -2.04 -4.69
C PRO A 62 -35.73 -0.87 -5.07
N ARG A 63 -35.92 0.27 -4.41
CA ARG A 63 -35.02 1.42 -4.57
C ARG A 63 -33.62 1.07 -4.06
N LYS A 64 -32.62 1.18 -4.94
CA LYS A 64 -31.21 0.91 -4.62
C LYS A 64 -30.52 2.23 -4.27
N ILE A 65 -30.15 2.40 -3.00
CA ILE A 65 -29.42 3.58 -2.52
C ILE A 65 -27.97 3.18 -2.26
N VAL A 66 -27.04 3.94 -2.83
CA VAL A 66 -25.60 3.74 -2.64
C VAL A 66 -25.08 4.73 -1.60
N LEU A 67 -24.52 4.22 -0.50
CA LEU A 67 -23.94 5.02 0.57
C LEU A 67 -22.41 5.02 0.45
N GLN A 68 -21.81 6.20 0.28
CA GLN A 68 -20.36 6.37 0.04
C GLN A 68 -19.58 6.82 1.28
N TYR A 69 -20.10 6.58 2.49
CA TYR A 69 -19.51 7.08 3.73
C TYR A 69 -18.06 6.63 3.96
N CYS A 70 -17.71 5.39 3.60
CA CYS A 70 -16.34 4.91 3.77
C CYS A 70 -15.32 5.75 2.98
N LYS A 71 -15.68 6.21 1.77
CA LYS A 71 -14.80 7.06 0.97
C LYS A 71 -14.51 8.38 1.67
N THR A 72 -15.53 8.99 2.25
CA THR A 72 -15.40 10.23 3.04
C THR A 72 -14.53 10.01 4.27
N ILE A 73 -14.73 8.91 5.02
CA ILE A 73 -13.93 8.58 6.20
C ILE A 73 -12.45 8.36 5.84
N VAL A 74 -12.18 7.58 4.79
CA VAL A 74 -10.80 7.32 4.34
C VAL A 74 -10.12 8.62 3.94
N ASN A 75 -10.78 9.44 3.12
CA ASN A 75 -10.24 10.75 2.72
C ASN A 75 -9.96 11.64 3.93
N PHE A 76 -10.89 11.68 4.90
CA PHE A 76 -10.71 12.45 6.12
C PHE A 76 -9.50 11.95 6.93
N GLN A 77 -9.35 10.64 7.13
CA GLN A 77 -8.21 10.06 7.85
C GLN A 77 -6.88 10.33 7.13
N THR A 78 -6.84 10.14 5.81
CA THR A 78 -5.64 10.42 5.00
C THR A 78 -5.27 11.88 5.07
N SER A 79 -6.22 12.80 4.90
CA SER A 79 -5.96 14.23 5.06
C SER A 79 -5.55 14.55 6.50
N TYR A 80 -6.19 13.98 7.52
CA TYR A 80 -5.83 14.26 8.91
C TYR A 80 -4.35 13.93 9.21
N LEU A 81 -3.86 12.80 8.69
CA LEU A 81 -2.47 12.36 8.91
C LEU A 81 -1.46 13.03 7.98
N LEU A 82 -1.83 13.25 6.71
CA LEU A 82 -0.89 13.58 5.63
C LEU A 82 -1.15 14.94 4.97
N LYS A 83 -2.07 15.76 5.48
CA LYS A 83 -2.38 17.07 4.89
C LYS A 83 -1.18 18.02 4.95
N ASN A 84 -0.36 17.92 5.98
CA ASN A 84 0.87 18.70 6.09
C ASN A 84 2.04 17.85 5.58
N PRO A 85 2.90 18.40 4.71
CA PRO A 85 4.08 17.67 4.25
C PRO A 85 4.99 17.36 5.44
N ILE A 86 5.37 16.10 5.58
CA ILE A 86 6.34 15.67 6.58
C ILE A 86 7.75 15.86 6.00
N SER A 87 8.63 16.53 6.74
CA SER A 87 10.05 16.57 6.41
C SER A 87 10.72 15.32 7.00
N LEU A 88 11.14 14.41 6.13
CA LEU A 88 11.89 13.22 6.52
C LEU A 88 13.39 13.55 6.48
N THR A 89 13.98 13.78 7.66
CA THR A 89 15.43 13.96 7.80
C THR A 89 16.09 12.63 8.16
N GLY A 90 17.21 12.31 7.50
CA GLY A 90 17.95 11.09 7.75
C GLY A 90 19.45 11.26 7.49
N VAL A 91 20.29 10.69 8.35
CA VAL A 91 21.75 10.70 8.16
C VAL A 91 22.10 9.58 7.19
N PHE A 92 22.14 9.90 5.90
CA PHE A 92 22.49 8.94 4.86
C PHE A 92 23.98 9.00 4.56
N ARG A 93 24.66 7.83 4.57
CA ARG A 93 25.99 7.72 3.93
C ARG A 93 25.81 7.94 2.43
N LYS A 94 26.50 8.96 1.89
CA LYS A 94 26.41 9.46 0.50
C LYS A 94 26.35 8.36 -0.59
N SER A 95 26.97 7.20 -0.38
CA SER A 95 27.05 6.11 -1.37
C SER A 95 25.76 5.34 -1.67
N LYS A 96 24.66 5.54 -0.92
CA LYS A 96 23.36 4.89 -1.21
C LYS A 96 22.32 5.79 -1.89
N ILE A 97 22.51 7.11 -1.90
CA ILE A 97 21.51 8.08 -2.39
C ILE A 97 21.35 8.01 -3.91
N GLN A 98 22.45 7.86 -4.66
CA GLN A 98 22.43 7.82 -6.13
C GLN A 98 21.61 6.64 -6.71
N ARG A 99 21.46 5.53 -5.98
CA ARG A 99 20.67 4.37 -6.43
C ARG A 99 19.18 4.52 -6.18
N ILE A 100 18.78 5.12 -5.05
CA ILE A 100 17.38 5.26 -4.67
C ILE A 100 16.68 6.33 -5.53
N ALA A 101 17.38 7.42 -5.88
CA ALA A 101 16.85 8.47 -6.73
C ALA A 101 16.59 8.00 -8.19
N ALA A 102 17.38 7.05 -8.70
CA ALA A 102 17.21 6.50 -10.04
C ALA A 102 15.99 5.56 -10.14
N ASP A 103 15.69 4.79 -9.09
CA ASP A 103 14.61 3.79 -9.09
C ASP A 103 13.21 4.38 -8.85
N LEU A 104 13.11 5.59 -8.30
CA LEU A 104 11.83 6.17 -7.87
C LEU A 104 11.22 7.21 -8.85
N CYS A 105 11.91 7.61 -9.92
CA CYS A 105 11.46 8.64 -10.87
C CYS A 105 10.82 9.88 -10.20
N ILE A 106 11.25 10.24 -8.99
CA ILE A 106 10.81 11.46 -8.32
C ILE A 106 11.62 12.59 -8.94
N GLY A 107 10.91 13.56 -9.53
CA GLY A 107 11.49 14.74 -10.15
C GLY A 107 12.56 15.37 -9.25
N THR A 108 13.73 15.57 -9.86
CA THR A 108 14.91 16.32 -9.41
C THR A 108 14.72 17.09 -8.10
N ALA A 109 15.18 16.50 -6.99
CA ALA A 109 15.60 17.30 -5.83
C ALA A 109 16.91 17.97 -6.23
N ASN A 110 16.93 19.31 -6.24
CA ASN A 110 18.08 20.12 -6.64
C ASN A 110 19.30 19.75 -5.80
N ALA A 111 20.45 19.66 -6.46
CA ALA A 111 21.73 19.28 -5.84
C ALA A 111 22.27 20.32 -4.85
N GLU A 112 21.70 21.52 -4.82
CA GLU A 112 22.18 22.70 -4.09
C GLU A 112 21.93 22.64 -2.57
N ASP A 113 21.08 21.74 -2.08
CA ASP A 113 20.77 21.63 -0.64
C ASP A 113 21.80 20.81 0.17
N TYR A 114 22.90 20.37 -0.44
CA TYR A 114 23.88 19.46 0.18
C TYR A 114 25.28 20.05 0.45
N ASP A 115 25.51 21.34 0.21
CA ASP A 115 26.85 21.95 0.31
C ASP A 115 27.24 22.45 1.72
N ASP A 116 26.33 22.55 2.68
CA ASP A 116 26.61 23.17 4.00
C ASP A 116 27.00 22.20 5.13
N LEU A 117 27.22 20.91 4.84
CA LEU A 117 27.60 19.92 5.87
C LEU A 117 28.83 19.10 5.47
N THR A 118 29.97 19.78 5.34
CA THR A 118 31.29 19.14 5.50
C THR A 118 31.85 19.47 6.88
N PRO A 119 32.14 18.48 7.76
CA PRO A 119 32.88 18.72 8.98
C PRO A 119 34.37 18.73 8.64
N ASP A 120 34.88 19.79 8.02
CA ASP A 120 36.34 19.93 7.80
C ASP A 120 36.73 21.37 7.46
N SER A 121 36.78 22.24 8.47
CA SER A 121 37.60 23.47 8.42
C SER A 121 37.98 24.09 9.77
N ALA A 122 37.52 23.57 10.92
CA ALA A 122 37.76 24.20 12.23
C ALA A 122 38.92 23.61 13.06
N PHE A 123 39.80 22.78 12.50
CA PHE A 123 41.00 22.30 13.22
C PHE A 123 42.24 22.30 12.31
N ARG A 124 42.61 23.49 11.84
CA ARG A 124 44.01 23.75 11.44
C ARG A 124 44.48 25.05 12.09
N SER A 125 45.44 24.89 12.99
CA SER A 125 46.42 25.88 13.45
C SER A 125 45.89 27.20 14.03
N ARG A 126 45.74 27.25 15.36
CA ARG A 126 46.54 28.06 16.29
C ARG A 126 46.11 27.80 17.72
#